data_AF-A0A522C732-F1
#
_entry.id   AF-A0A522C732-F1
#
_cell.length_a   1.000
_cell.length_b   1.000
_cell.length_c   1.000
_cell.angle_alpha   90.00
_cell.angle_beta   90.00
_cell.angle_gamma   90.00
#
_symmetry.space_group_name_H-M   'P 1'
#
loop_
_entity.id
_entity.type
_entity.pdbx_description
1 polymer ?
#
loop_
_entity_poly.entity_id
_entity_poly.type
_entity_poly.pdbx_seq_one_letter_code
_entity_poly.pdbx_strand_id
1 'polypeptide(L)'
;MKKKILLMAAFLCFFGLASGEEISGKALLIRGKDALNAGKYTEAIESLSPAYEKVPVMRDYILFWLSKAYQELGNSDEANYKIKELLKG
;
A
#
# COMPACT_ATOMS: atom_id res chain seq x y z
N MET A 1 31.76 30.57 0.43
CA MET A 1 31.07 29.43 -0.23
C MET A 1 30.91 28.21 0.67
N LYS A 2 31.95 27.75 1.39
CA LYS A 2 31.90 26.57 2.27
C LYS A 2 30.83 26.63 3.38
N LYS A 3 30.62 27.80 4.00
CA LYS A 3 29.59 28.01 5.04
C LYS A 3 28.14 27.97 4.52
N LYS A 4 27.92 28.35 3.26
CA LYS A 4 26.59 28.30 2.62
C LYS A 4 26.20 26.87 2.21
N ILE A 5 27.18 26.07 1.80
CA ILE A 5 27.01 24.63 1.50
C ILE A 5 26.70 23.86 2.79
N LEU A 6 27.35 24.23 3.91
CA LEU A 6 27.08 23.62 5.22
C LEU A 6 25.64 23.90 5.72
N LEU A 7 25.14 25.13 5.51
CA LEU A 7 23.74 25.49 5.85
C LEU A 7 22.72 24.77 4.97
N MET A 8 23.04 24.53 3.69
CA MET A 8 22.16 23.81 2.76
C MET A 8 22.10 22.31 3.06
N ALA A 9 23.21 21.70 3.50
CA ALA A 9 23.24 20.32 3.96
C ALA A 9 22.45 20.11 5.27
N ALA A 10 22.48 21.08 6.18
CA ALA A 10 21.69 21.03 7.42
C ALA A 10 20.17 21.12 7.16
N PHE A 11 19.75 21.82 6.10
CA PHE A 11 18.34 21.93 5.71
C PHE A 11 17.78 20.61 5.13
N LEU A 12 18.61 19.85 4.42
CA LEU A 12 18.27 18.51 3.89
C LEU A 12 18.10 17.46 4.99
N CYS A 13 18.80 17.60 6.12
CA CYS A 13 18.63 16.72 7.28
C CYS A 13 17.33 17.01 8.05
N PHE A 14 16.78 18.22 7.97
CA PHE A 14 15.54 18.58 8.68
C PHE A 14 14.27 18.08 7.98
N PHE A 15 14.29 17.90 6.66
CA PHE A 15 13.16 17.33 5.90
C PHE A 15 13.18 15.79 5.79
N GLY A 16 14.28 15.14 6.16
CA GLY A 16 14.40 13.68 6.16
C GLY A 16 13.61 13.00 7.29
N LEU A 17 13.25 13.74 8.34
CA LEU A 17 12.20 13.34 9.30
C LEU A 17 10.84 13.81 8.77
N ALA A 18 10.44 13.30 7.60
CA ALA A 18 9.01 13.12 7.39
C ALA A 18 8.56 12.24 8.55
N SER A 19 7.79 12.81 9.47
CA SER A 19 7.08 12.11 10.52
C SER A 19 6.23 11.04 9.84
N GLY A 20 6.83 9.87 9.65
CA GLY A 20 6.17 8.69 9.14
C GLY A 20 5.25 8.24 10.26
N GLU A 21 4.11 8.91 10.39
CA GLU A 21 3.01 8.40 11.19
C GLU A 21 2.76 7.00 10.65
N GLU A 22 3.08 6.01 11.48
CA GLU A 22 2.96 4.62 11.07
C GLU A 22 1.47 4.34 10.87
N ILE A 23 1.03 4.40 9.62
CA ILE A 23 -0.36 4.11 9.31
C ILE A 23 -0.64 2.68 9.77
N SER A 24 -1.59 2.55 10.70
CA SER A 24 -2.02 1.27 11.22
C SER A 24 -2.47 0.35 10.09
N GLY A 25 -2.09 -0.93 10.15
CA GLY A 25 -2.56 -1.93 9.18
C GLY A 25 -4.09 -1.96 9.05
N LYS A 26 -4.82 -1.72 10.14
CA LYS A 26 -6.28 -1.65 10.13
C LYS A 26 -6.80 -0.46 9.33
N ALA A 27 -6.14 0.71 9.44
CA ALA A 27 -6.53 1.89 8.67
C ALA A 27 -6.31 1.67 7.17
N LEU A 28 -5.18 1.05 6.80
CA LEU A 28 -4.89 0.66 5.41
C LEU A 28 -5.94 -0.33 4.87
N LEU A 29 -6.31 -1.32 5.67
CA LEU A 29 -7.34 -2.30 5.31
C LEU A 29 -8.70 -1.66 5.04
N ILE A 30 -9.16 -0.79 5.95
CA ILE A 30 -10.45 -0.09 5.82
C ILE A 30 -10.43 0.79 4.57
N ARG A 31 -9.40 1.63 4.42
CA ARG A 31 -9.25 2.51 3.25
C ARG A 31 -9.26 1.72 1.95
N GLY A 32 -8.49 0.63 1.90
CA GLY A 32 -8.41 -0.21 0.71
C GLY A 32 -9.73 -0.87 0.34
N LYS A 33 -10.48 -1.36 1.34
CA LYS A 33 -11.81 -1.93 1.13
C LYS A 33 -12.82 -0.87 0.67
N ASP A 34 -12.79 0.32 1.26
CA ASP A 34 -13.67 1.42 0.88
C ASP A 34 -13.37 1.91 -0.54
N ALA A 35 -12.09 2.04 -0.90
CA ALA A 35 -11.67 2.36 -2.26
C ALA A 35 -12.11 1.30 -3.27
N LEU A 36 -11.99 0.01 -2.93
CA LEU A 36 -12.47 -1.09 -3.76
C LEU A 36 -13.98 -0.99 -4.01
N ASN A 37 -14.77 -0.76 -2.95
CA ASN A 37 -16.22 -0.60 -3.05
C ASN A 37 -16.62 0.64 -3.87
N ALA A 38 -15.79 1.68 -3.85
CA ALA A 38 -15.97 2.90 -4.64
C ALA A 38 -15.48 2.78 -6.09
N GLY A 39 -14.98 1.61 -6.53
CA GLY A 39 -14.42 1.42 -7.87
C GLY A 39 -13.05 2.10 -8.09
N LYS A 40 -12.40 2.58 -7.02
CA LYS A 40 -11.09 3.23 -7.07
C LYS A 40 -9.99 2.19 -6.96
N TYR A 41 -9.85 1.38 -8.00
CA TYR A 41 -9.04 0.16 -7.94
C TYR A 41 -7.54 0.41 -7.70
N THR A 42 -6.97 1.47 -8.26
CA THR A 42 -5.58 1.85 -7.97
C THR A 42 -5.37 2.19 -6.50
N GLU A 43 -6.23 3.02 -5.91
CA GLU A 43 -6.16 3.38 -4.48
C GLU A 43 -6.41 2.16 -3.58
N ALA A 44 -7.29 1.25 -4.00
CA ALA A 44 -7.52 -0.01 -3.33
C ALA A 44 -6.23 -0.84 -3.27
N ILE A 45 -5.51 -0.99 -4.39
CA ILE A 45 -4.23 -1.71 -4.45
C ILE A 45 -3.17 -1.04 -3.58
N GLU A 46 -3.01 0.28 -3.68
CA GLU A 46 -2.05 1.06 -2.89
C GLU A 46 -2.26 0.90 -1.39
N SER A 47 -3.52 0.80 -0.94
CA SER A 47 -3.85 0.64 0.49
C SER A 47 -3.82 -0.81 0.95
N LEU A 48 -4.32 -1.76 0.14
CA LEU A 48 -4.40 -3.18 0.51
C LEU A 48 -3.03 -3.87 0.49
N SER A 49 -2.13 -3.47 -0.40
CA SER A 49 -0.79 -4.09 -0.52
C SER A 49 0.03 -3.99 0.78
N PRO A 50 0.18 -2.82 1.42
CA PRO A 50 0.84 -2.74 2.72
C PRO A 50 0.00 -3.33 3.87
N ALA A 51 -1.34 -3.40 3.73
CA ALA A 51 -2.19 -4.04 4.74
C ALA A 51 -1.95 -5.56 4.82
N TYR A 52 -1.58 -6.21 3.70
CA TYR A 52 -1.27 -7.63 3.63
C TYR A 52 -0.21 -8.06 4.65
N GLU A 53 0.86 -7.27 4.79
CA GLU A 53 1.92 -7.55 5.76
C GLU A 53 1.51 -7.19 7.19
N LYS A 54 0.77 -6.09 7.36
CA LYS A 54 0.43 -5.54 8.68
C LYS A 54 -0.77 -6.20 9.36
N VAL A 55 -1.60 -6.95 8.63
CA VAL A 55 -2.81 -7.58 9.18
C VAL A 55 -2.87 -9.07 8.79
N PRO A 56 -2.01 -9.93 9.37
CA PRO A 56 -1.90 -11.34 8.98
C PRO A 56 -3.22 -12.12 8.97
N VAL A 57 -4.08 -11.87 9.96
CA VAL A 57 -5.40 -12.54 10.09
C VAL A 57 -6.37 -12.22 8.95
N MET A 58 -6.12 -11.16 8.18
CA MET A 58 -6.96 -10.74 7.05
C MET A 58 -6.32 -11.04 5.69
N ARG A 59 -5.18 -11.73 5.62
CA ARG A 59 -4.42 -11.92 4.37
C ARG A 59 -5.26 -12.53 3.26
N ASP A 60 -6.06 -13.55 3.55
CA ASP A 60 -6.88 -14.22 2.54
C ASP A 60 -7.90 -13.26 1.90
N TYR A 61 -8.57 -12.46 2.73
CA TYR A 61 -9.47 -11.42 2.26
C TYR A 61 -8.74 -10.34 1.46
N ILE A 62 -7.55 -9.93 1.92
CA ILE A 62 -6.73 -8.94 1.23
C ILE A 62 -6.30 -9.46 -0.14
N LEU A 63 -5.87 -10.72 -0.26
CA LEU A 63 -5.50 -11.36 -1.53
C LEU A 63 -6.70 -11.43 -2.48
N PHE A 64 -7.87 -11.83 -1.98
CA PHE A 64 -9.11 -11.83 -2.77
C PHE A 64 -9.46 -10.43 -3.28
N TRP A 65 -9.39 -9.42 -2.43
CA TRP A 65 -9.70 -8.03 -2.81
C TRP A 65 -8.65 -7.43 -3.76
N LEU A 66 -7.37 -7.73 -3.57
CA LEU A 66 -6.31 -7.34 -4.49
C LEU A 66 -6.53 -7.98 -5.87
N SER A 67 -6.87 -9.27 -5.92
CA SER A 67 -7.19 -9.93 -7.16
C SER A 67 -8.31 -9.23 -7.92
N LYS A 68 -9.41 -8.91 -7.23
CA LYS A 68 -10.53 -8.15 -7.80
C LYS A 68 -10.08 -6.78 -8.33
N ALA A 69 -9.32 -6.01 -7.54
CA ALA A 69 -8.85 -4.70 -7.97
C ALA A 69 -7.95 -4.77 -9.22
N TYR A 70 -7.05 -5.74 -9.28
CA TYR A 70 -6.21 -5.95 -10.46
C TYR A 70 -7.02 -6.37 -11.69
N GLN A 71 -8.00 -7.28 -11.52
CA GLN A 71 -8.86 -7.72 -12.61
C GLN A 71 -9.65 -6.55 -13.21
N GLU A 72 -10.21 -5.67 -12.38
CA GLU A 72 -10.98 -4.51 -12.83
C GLU A 72 -10.11 -3.45 -13.54
N LEU A 73 -8.81 -3.41 -13.27
CA LEU A 73 -7.85 -2.60 -14.03
C LEU A 73 -7.36 -3.28 -15.32
N GLY A 74 -7.82 -4.50 -15.61
CA GLY A 74 -7.35 -5.30 -16.75
C GLY A 74 -6.03 -6.04 -16.52
N ASN A 75 -5.44 -5.93 -15.32
CA ASN A 75 -4.19 -6.58 -14.95
C ASN A 75 -4.44 -8.05 -14.56
N SER A 76 -4.76 -8.86 -15.57
CA SER A 76 -5.20 -10.24 -15.38
C SER A 76 -4.11 -11.15 -14.80
N ASP A 77 -2.84 -10.88 -15.08
CA ASP A 77 -1.72 -11.68 -14.60
C ASP A 77 -1.51 -11.50 -13.09
N GLU A 78 -1.52 -10.25 -12.60
CA GLU A 78 -1.47 -9.93 -11.19
C GLU A 78 -2.70 -10.46 -10.44
N ALA A 79 -3.89 -10.34 -11.05
CA ALA A 79 -5.10 -10.89 -10.47
C ALA A 79 -4.98 -12.41 -10.26
N ASN A 80 -4.51 -13.13 -11.28
CA ASN A 80 -4.27 -14.58 -11.22
C ASN A 80 -3.17 -14.94 -10.23
N TYR A 81 -2.11 -14.13 -10.14
CA TYR A 81 -1.06 -14.32 -9.15
C TYR A 81 -1.64 -14.28 -7.72
N LYS A 82 -2.48 -13.28 -7.42
CA LYS A 82 -3.11 -13.15 -6.09
C LYS A 82 -4.08 -14.29 -5.78
N ILE A 83 -4.83 -14.80 -6.76
CA ILE A 83 -5.65 -16.01 -6.57
C ILE A 83 -4.78 -17.24 -6.31
N LYS A 84 -3.69 -17.43 -7.06
CA LYS A 84 -2.77 -18.56 -6.82
C LYS A 84 -2.12 -18.48 -5.45
N GLU A 85 -1.82 -17.29 -4.97
CA GLU A 85 -1.31 -17.06 -3.61
C GLU A 85 -2.36 -17.45 -2.56
N LEU A 86 -3.61 -17.00 -2.75
CA LEU A 86 -4.75 -17.33 -1.87
C LEU A 86 -4.99 -18.85 -1.78
N LEU A 87 -4.93 -19.56 -2.90
CA LEU A 87 -5.20 -21.01 -2.97
C LEU A 87 -4.05 -21.89 -2.47
N LYS A 88 -2.88 -21.32 -2.18
CA LYS A 88 -1.75 -22.04 -1.59
C LYS A 88 -1.82 -22.11 -0.06
N GLY A 89 -2.74 -21.36 0.56
CA GLY A 89 -3.01 -21.36 2.00
C GLY A 89 -3.54 -22.68 2.50
#